data_AF-A0AAN4MDP4-F1
#
_entry.id   AF-A0AAN4MDP4-F1
#
_cell.length_a   1.000
_cell.length_b   1.000
_cell.length_c   1.000
_cell.angle_alpha   90.00
_cell.angle_beta   90.00
_cell.angle_gamma   90.00
#
_symmetry.space_group_name_H-M   'P 1'
#
loop_
_entity.id
_entity.type
_entity.pdbx_description
1 polymer ?
#
loop_
_entity_poly.entity_id
_entity_poly.type
_entity_poly.pdbx_seq_one_letter_code
_entity_poly.pdbx_strand_id
1 'polypeptide(L)'
;MSSKNFLSTIARKSKENKGTIAICSILFIIPLFVFPTYPKNEWQYELYQYITQTMHVTVGTKGPLPFFTILYSIYITIVMFFVGCVICYFFIKEQGINKAYQEEIYKFFFKAEFESSKKYPWLEKPLIKKTLVSSTFAGCFVMGIFHFIEDDITQQRPRRRGGLISFCYNYRVGVMFWEIISTAFSIFPIFYFGLLFLYIINYFFRGLGTGKVAIPLEVSSKKRKRTRKV
;
A
#
# COMPACT_ATOMS: atom_id res chain seq x y z
N MET A 1 33.91 23.00 -18.47
CA MET A 1 33.58 22.16 -17.28
C MET A 1 32.07 22.01 -17.02
N SER A 2 31.20 22.94 -17.46
CA SER A 2 29.74 22.89 -17.24
C SER A 2 28.97 21.80 -18.01
N SER A 3 29.34 21.46 -19.25
CA SER A 3 28.59 20.50 -20.08
C SER A 3 28.67 19.03 -19.59
N LYS A 4 29.77 18.63 -18.94
CA LYS A 4 29.93 17.28 -18.37
C LYS A 4 28.99 17.05 -17.17
N ASN A 5 28.68 18.10 -16.40
CA ASN A 5 27.71 18.04 -15.31
C ASN A 5 26.26 18.02 -15.82
N PHE A 6 25.98 18.70 -16.94
CA PHE A 6 24.66 18.68 -17.56
C PHE A 6 24.33 17.31 -18.20
N LEU A 7 25.25 16.75 -18.97
CA LEU A 7 25.07 15.42 -19.60
C LEU A 7 24.98 14.28 -18.58
N SER A 8 25.75 14.34 -17.49
CA SER A 8 25.63 13.35 -16.41
C SER A 8 24.32 13.48 -15.63
N THR A 9 23.79 14.70 -15.45
CA THR A 9 22.47 14.94 -14.85
C THR A 9 21.35 14.40 -15.74
N ILE A 10 21.44 14.59 -17.07
CA ILE A 10 20.47 14.04 -18.03
C ILE A 10 20.56 12.51 -18.07
N ALA A 11 21.75 11.93 -18.08
CA ALA A 11 21.93 10.48 -18.08
C ALA A 11 21.37 9.84 -16.78
N ARG A 12 21.54 10.51 -15.63
CA ARG A 12 20.97 10.07 -14.35
C ARG A 12 19.44 10.19 -14.34
N LYS A 13 18.89 11.32 -14.80
CA LYS A 13 17.44 11.51 -15.02
C LYS A 13 16.85 10.50 -16.01
N SER A 14 17.57 10.18 -17.07
CA SER A 14 17.16 9.20 -18.09
C SER A 14 17.09 7.79 -17.50
N LYS A 15 18.10 7.39 -16.70
CA LYS A 15 18.12 6.08 -16.03
C LYS A 15 17.03 5.95 -14.96
N GLU A 16 16.75 7.03 -14.23
CA GLU A 16 15.65 7.13 -13.25
C GLU A 16 14.28 7.09 -13.95
N ASN A 17 14.12 7.81 -15.06
CA ASN A 17 12.90 7.80 -15.88
C ASN A 17 12.62 6.44 -16.52
N LYS A 18 13.64 5.64 -16.88
CA LYS A 18 13.43 4.29 -17.44
C LYS A 18 12.68 3.37 -16.47
N GLY A 19 12.98 3.44 -15.18
CA GLY A 19 12.27 2.68 -14.14
C GLY A 19 10.82 3.13 -14.01
N THR A 20 10.59 4.44 -13.92
CA THR A 20 9.24 5.02 -13.86
C THR A 20 8.41 4.69 -15.11
N ILE A 21 9.02 4.76 -16.30
CA ILE A 21 8.36 4.41 -17.56
C ILE A 21 8.01 2.92 -17.59
N ALA A 22 8.89 2.03 -17.12
CA ALA A 22 8.59 0.60 -17.04
C ALA A 22 7.42 0.32 -16.08
N ILE A 23 7.42 0.95 -14.90
CA ILE A 23 6.32 0.83 -13.93
C ILE A 23 5.01 1.35 -14.53
N CYS A 24 5.00 2.53 -15.14
CA CYS A 24 3.83 3.07 -15.81
C CYS A 24 3.35 2.16 -16.96
N SER A 25 4.28 1.52 -17.68
CA SER A 25 3.95 0.62 -18.77
C SER A 25 3.24 -0.64 -18.28
N ILE A 26 3.75 -1.24 -17.20
CA ILE A 26 3.16 -2.42 -16.55
C ILE A 26 1.79 -2.08 -15.97
N LEU A 27 1.70 -0.98 -15.20
CA LEU A 27 0.47 -0.63 -14.49
C LEU A 27 -0.66 -0.14 -15.40
N PHE A 28 -0.33 0.58 -16.47
CA PHE A 28 -1.33 1.29 -17.28
C PHE A 28 -1.30 0.93 -18.77
N ILE A 29 -0.13 0.90 -19.42
CA ILE A 29 -0.07 0.77 -20.88
C ILE A 29 -0.48 -0.64 -21.34
N ILE A 30 0.13 -1.68 -20.77
CA ILE A 30 -0.18 -3.07 -21.16
C ILE A 30 -1.67 -3.38 -20.98
N PRO A 31 -2.29 -3.13 -19.81
CA PRO A 31 -3.68 -3.47 -19.62
C PRO A 31 -4.63 -2.63 -20.48
N LEU A 32 -4.32 -1.35 -20.70
CA LEU A 32 -5.17 -0.46 -21.49
C LEU A 32 -5.35 -0.94 -22.94
N PHE A 33 -4.29 -1.48 -23.55
CA PHE A 33 -4.30 -1.94 -24.95
C PHE A 33 -4.64 -3.42 -25.11
N VAL A 34 -4.26 -4.27 -24.16
CA VAL A 34 -4.41 -5.72 -24.27
C VAL A 34 -5.77 -6.21 -23.77
N PHE A 35 -6.32 -5.60 -22.72
CA PHE A 35 -7.54 -6.13 -22.09
C PHE A 35 -8.80 -5.68 -22.84
N PRO A 36 -9.65 -6.62 -23.29
CA PRO A 36 -10.88 -6.28 -23.96
C PRO A 36 -11.96 -5.84 -22.96
N THR A 37 -12.86 -4.98 -23.41
CA THR A 37 -14.00 -4.51 -22.60
C THR A 37 -15.02 -5.63 -22.34
N TYR A 38 -15.26 -6.44 -23.36
CA TYR A 38 -16.20 -7.55 -23.38
C TYR A 38 -15.51 -8.77 -24.00
N PRO A 39 -15.90 -9.99 -23.64
CA PRO A 39 -15.42 -11.20 -24.31
C PRO A 39 -15.70 -11.11 -25.81
N LYS A 40 -14.67 -11.30 -26.64
CA LYS A 40 -14.79 -11.26 -28.11
C LYS A 40 -14.85 -12.64 -28.75
N ASN A 41 -14.27 -13.64 -28.09
CA ASN A 41 -14.12 -15.00 -28.60
C ASN A 41 -14.62 -16.02 -27.57
N GLU A 42 -14.86 -17.26 -27.99
CA GLU A 42 -15.41 -18.34 -27.14
C GLU A 42 -14.60 -18.55 -25.85
N TRP A 43 -13.28 -18.72 -25.96
CA TRP A 43 -12.43 -18.91 -24.76
C TRP A 43 -12.50 -17.73 -23.77
N GLN A 44 -12.71 -16.49 -24.25
CA GLN A 44 -12.85 -15.33 -23.37
C GLN A 44 -14.20 -15.35 -22.65
N TYR A 45 -15.23 -15.84 -23.34
CA TYR A 45 -16.56 -15.97 -22.76
C TYR A 45 -16.58 -17.08 -21.71
N GLU A 46 -15.97 -18.24 -22.01
CA GLU A 46 -15.78 -19.32 -21.03
C GLU A 46 -14.99 -18.84 -19.81
N LEU A 47 -13.90 -18.10 -20.03
CA LEU A 47 -13.13 -17.51 -18.93
C LEU A 47 -13.99 -16.54 -18.11
N TYR A 48 -14.75 -15.67 -18.75
CA TYR A 48 -15.66 -14.74 -18.06
C TYR A 48 -16.72 -15.50 -17.22
N GLN A 49 -17.33 -16.55 -17.79
CA GLN A 49 -18.29 -17.40 -17.08
C GLN A 49 -17.63 -18.12 -15.91
N TYR A 50 -16.44 -18.69 -16.10
CA TYR A 50 -15.69 -19.34 -15.03
C TYR A 50 -15.40 -18.36 -13.86
N ILE A 51 -14.92 -17.17 -14.17
CA ILE A 51 -14.61 -16.15 -13.15
C ILE A 51 -15.86 -15.71 -12.39
N THR A 52 -16.96 -15.44 -13.12
CA THR A 52 -18.19 -14.92 -12.52
C THR A 52 -19.02 -15.99 -11.80
N GLN A 53 -19.11 -17.20 -12.36
CA GLN A 53 -19.98 -18.26 -11.85
C GLN A 53 -19.25 -19.22 -10.91
N THR A 54 -17.99 -19.56 -11.17
CA THR A 54 -17.23 -20.53 -10.37
C THR A 54 -16.42 -19.84 -9.27
N MET A 55 -15.70 -18.77 -9.62
CA MET A 55 -14.92 -18.01 -8.62
C MET A 55 -15.76 -16.94 -7.89
N HIS A 56 -17.03 -16.76 -8.27
CA HIS A 56 -17.94 -15.77 -7.71
C HIS A 56 -17.35 -14.36 -7.66
N VAL A 57 -16.48 -14.01 -8.62
CA VAL A 57 -15.92 -12.65 -8.71
C VAL A 57 -16.94 -11.75 -9.38
N THR A 58 -17.57 -10.90 -8.58
CA THR A 58 -18.65 -9.99 -8.99
C THR A 58 -18.15 -8.57 -9.33
N VAL A 59 -16.88 -8.27 -9.05
CA VAL A 59 -16.28 -6.94 -9.20
C VAL A 59 -16.42 -6.43 -10.64
N GLY A 60 -17.14 -5.32 -10.83
CA GLY A 60 -17.28 -4.62 -12.11
C GLY A 60 -18.28 -5.22 -13.09
N THR A 61 -18.90 -6.37 -12.76
CA THR A 61 -19.85 -7.10 -13.63
C THR A 61 -21.07 -6.30 -14.09
N LYS A 62 -21.42 -5.24 -13.35
CA LYS A 62 -22.62 -4.43 -13.59
C LYS A 62 -22.31 -3.06 -14.23
N GLY A 63 -21.04 -2.77 -14.52
CA GLY A 63 -20.59 -1.56 -15.24
C GLY A 63 -20.49 -1.79 -16.76
N PRO A 64 -20.20 -0.74 -17.55
CA PRO A 64 -20.06 -0.85 -19.01
C PRO A 64 -18.74 -1.49 -19.46
N LEU A 65 -17.86 -1.88 -18.53
CA LEU A 65 -16.55 -2.48 -18.81
C LEU A 65 -16.29 -3.76 -17.98
N PRO A 66 -17.24 -4.70 -17.89
CA PRO A 66 -17.22 -5.73 -16.85
C PRO A 66 -16.04 -6.69 -16.99
N PHE A 67 -15.74 -7.15 -18.20
CA PHE A 67 -14.64 -8.08 -18.43
C PHE A 67 -13.27 -7.40 -18.28
N PHE A 68 -13.16 -6.13 -18.71
CA PHE A 68 -11.95 -5.33 -18.50
C PHE A 68 -11.66 -5.14 -17.01
N THR A 69 -12.67 -4.78 -16.22
CA THR A 69 -12.53 -4.57 -14.78
C THR A 69 -12.04 -5.84 -14.11
N ILE A 70 -12.70 -6.98 -14.33
CA ILE A 70 -12.30 -8.27 -13.75
C ILE A 70 -10.85 -8.62 -14.09
N LEU A 71 -10.48 -8.55 -15.36
CA LEU A 71 -9.12 -8.87 -15.80
C LEU A 71 -8.09 -7.92 -15.17
N TYR A 72 -8.42 -6.64 -15.10
CA TYR A 72 -7.56 -5.64 -14.49
C TYR A 72 -7.40 -5.85 -13.00
N SER A 73 -8.48 -6.09 -12.25
CA SER A 73 -8.46 -6.37 -10.82
C SER A 73 -7.59 -7.58 -10.50
N ILE A 74 -7.72 -8.68 -11.24
CA ILE A 74 -6.88 -9.88 -11.07
C ILE A 74 -5.42 -9.54 -11.37
N TYR A 75 -5.18 -8.88 -12.50
CA TYR A 75 -3.83 -8.51 -12.94
C TYR A 75 -3.12 -7.63 -11.90
N ILE A 76 -3.76 -6.54 -11.47
CA ILE A 76 -3.15 -5.59 -10.54
C ILE A 76 -2.97 -6.22 -9.16
N THR A 77 -3.89 -7.09 -8.73
CA THR A 77 -3.75 -7.86 -7.48
C THR A 77 -2.48 -8.70 -7.49
N ILE A 78 -2.27 -9.47 -8.57
CA ILE A 78 -1.07 -10.30 -8.74
C ILE A 78 0.19 -9.44 -8.77
N VAL A 79 0.21 -8.38 -9.58
CA VAL A 79 1.36 -7.48 -9.71
C VAL A 79 1.72 -6.84 -8.36
N MET A 80 0.74 -6.27 -7.66
CA MET A 80 0.95 -5.59 -6.38
C MET A 80 1.38 -6.56 -5.28
N PHE A 81 0.84 -7.78 -5.28
CA PHE A 81 1.29 -8.83 -4.36
C PHE A 81 2.77 -9.19 -4.59
N PHE A 82 3.17 -9.46 -5.85
CA PHE A 82 4.57 -9.77 -6.15
C PHE A 82 5.51 -8.60 -5.84
N VAL A 83 5.11 -7.36 -6.17
CA VAL A 83 5.88 -6.16 -5.81
C VAL A 83 6.06 -6.06 -4.30
N GLY A 84 5.00 -6.27 -3.53
CA GLY A 84 5.07 -6.29 -2.06
C GLY A 84 6.00 -7.39 -1.54
N CYS A 85 5.91 -8.62 -2.08
CA CYS A 85 6.82 -9.72 -1.73
C CYS A 85 8.28 -9.36 -2.02
N VAL A 86 8.57 -8.76 -3.19
CA VAL A 86 9.92 -8.35 -3.58
C VAL A 86 10.46 -7.27 -2.64
N ILE A 87 9.65 -6.25 -2.31
CA ILE A 87 10.02 -5.19 -1.37
C ILE A 87 10.33 -5.80 0.01
N CYS A 88 9.43 -6.65 0.53
CA CYS A 88 9.64 -7.32 1.81
C CYS A 88 10.88 -8.21 1.80
N TYR A 89 11.12 -8.96 0.72
CA TYR A 89 12.30 -9.81 0.59
C TYR A 89 13.59 -9.00 0.62
N PHE A 90 13.69 -7.93 -0.17
CA PHE A 90 14.87 -7.06 -0.16
C PHE A 90 15.08 -6.38 1.19
N PHE A 91 14.00 -5.89 1.82
CA PHE A 91 14.04 -5.30 3.15
C PHE A 91 14.58 -6.27 4.20
N ILE A 92 14.04 -7.50 4.24
CA ILE A 92 14.48 -8.55 5.18
C ILE A 92 15.90 -9.02 4.85
N LYS A 93 16.27 -9.13 3.58
CA LYS A 93 17.61 -9.52 3.16
C LYS A 93 18.67 -8.50 3.58
N GLU A 94 18.35 -7.21 3.43
CA GLU A 94 19.27 -6.11 3.75
C GLU A 94 19.43 -5.94 5.27
N GLN A 95 18.32 -5.92 6.02
CA GLN A 95 18.34 -5.67 7.47
C GLN A 95 18.56 -6.94 8.31
N GLY A 96 18.35 -8.12 7.72
CA GLY A 96 18.15 -9.36 8.45
C GLY A 96 16.85 -9.33 9.26
N ILE A 97 16.63 -10.33 10.12
CA ILE A 97 15.58 -10.29 11.15
C ILE A 97 16.26 -10.02 12.48
N ASN A 98 17.21 -9.09 12.58
CA ASN A 98 18.03 -8.82 13.79
C ASN A 98 17.59 -7.55 14.54
N LYS A 99 18.45 -6.96 15.37
CA LYS A 99 18.16 -5.69 16.06
C LYS A 99 17.96 -4.54 15.07
N ALA A 100 18.72 -4.51 13.96
CA ALA A 100 18.60 -3.50 12.91
C ALA A 100 17.19 -3.50 12.29
N TYR A 101 16.62 -4.69 12.05
CA TYR A 101 15.22 -4.82 11.65
C TYR A 101 14.25 -4.16 12.62
N GLN A 102 14.40 -4.41 13.93
CA GLN A 102 13.52 -3.80 14.93
C GLN A 102 13.65 -2.28 14.96
N GLU A 103 14.88 -1.77 14.85
CA GLU A 103 15.15 -0.32 14.82
C GLU A 103 14.55 0.34 13.56
N GLU A 104 14.68 -0.28 12.38
CA GLU A 104 14.11 0.25 11.14
C GLU A 104 12.58 0.15 11.11
N ILE A 105 11.98 -0.98 11.51
CA ILE A 105 10.51 -1.09 11.63
C ILE A 105 9.98 -0.05 12.62
N TYR A 106 10.65 0.12 13.77
CA TYR A 106 10.28 1.14 14.74
C TYR A 106 10.39 2.55 14.16
N LYS A 107 11.47 2.83 13.42
CA LYS A 107 11.71 4.13 12.79
C LYS A 107 10.64 4.46 11.74
N PHE A 108 10.37 3.53 10.83
CA PHE A 108 9.41 3.70 9.74
C PHE A 108 7.98 3.85 10.23
N PHE A 109 7.52 2.98 11.13
CA PHE A 109 6.11 2.95 11.51
C PHE A 109 5.79 3.76 12.77
N PHE A 110 6.74 3.97 13.68
CA PHE A 110 6.46 4.51 15.01
C PHE A 110 7.30 5.72 15.42
N LYS A 111 8.43 6.02 14.75
CA LYS A 111 9.26 7.20 15.08
C LYS A 111 8.93 8.42 14.21
N ALA A 112 8.22 8.26 13.09
CA ALA A 112 7.80 9.39 12.26
C ALA A 112 6.98 10.39 13.09
N GLU A 113 7.44 11.63 13.21
CA GLU A 113 6.71 12.68 13.92
C GLU A 113 5.45 13.06 13.15
N PHE A 114 4.32 13.12 13.84
CA PHE A 114 3.10 13.61 13.23
C PHE A 114 3.12 15.12 13.25
N GLU A 115 2.92 15.79 12.12
CA GLU A 115 2.88 17.25 12.11
C GLU A 115 1.78 17.80 13.06
N SER A 116 0.67 17.06 13.17
CA SER A 116 -0.41 17.36 14.12
C SER A 116 0.00 17.26 15.58
N SER A 117 1.12 16.60 15.91
CA SER A 117 1.61 16.52 17.29
C SER A 117 2.09 17.86 17.84
N LYS A 118 2.48 18.80 16.96
CA LYS A 118 2.76 20.20 17.33
C LYS A 118 1.56 20.85 18.03
N LYS A 119 0.35 20.52 17.59
CA LYS A 119 -0.91 20.99 18.18
C LYS A 119 -1.42 20.05 19.27
N TYR A 120 -1.20 18.74 19.12
CA TYR A 120 -1.69 17.70 20.02
C TYR A 120 -0.56 16.79 20.50
N PRO A 121 0.18 17.18 21.56
CA PRO A 121 1.36 16.44 22.02
C PRO A 121 1.08 15.01 22.49
N TRP A 122 -0.17 14.70 22.83
CA TRP A 122 -0.58 13.35 23.22
C TRP A 122 -0.47 12.34 22.05
N LEU A 123 -0.47 12.79 20.80
CA LEU A 123 -0.25 11.94 19.62
C LEU A 123 1.14 11.31 19.57
N GLU A 124 2.13 11.90 20.26
CA GLU A 124 3.50 11.35 20.34
C GLU A 124 3.65 10.29 21.42
N LYS A 125 2.62 10.05 22.24
CA LYS A 125 2.67 8.94 23.21
C LYS A 125 2.84 7.62 22.45
N PRO A 126 3.86 6.79 22.76
CA PRO A 126 4.21 5.62 21.95
C PRO A 126 3.06 4.64 21.73
N LEU A 127 2.24 4.38 22.75
CA LEU A 127 1.07 3.51 22.64
C LEU A 127 0.02 4.08 21.68
N ILE A 128 -0.25 5.38 21.77
CA ILE A 128 -1.27 6.05 20.94
C ILE A 128 -0.84 6.02 19.48
N LYS A 129 0.41 6.34 19.19
CA LYS A 129 0.96 6.31 17.83
C LYS A 129 0.93 4.90 17.24
N LYS A 130 1.38 3.90 17.99
CA LYS A 130 1.35 2.48 17.58
C LYS A 130 -0.07 2.03 17.25
N THR A 131 -1.01 2.30 18.15
CA THR A 131 -2.42 1.97 17.94
C THR A 131 -2.99 2.69 16.74
N LEU A 132 -2.74 3.99 16.57
CA LEU A 132 -3.30 4.76 15.46
C LEU A 132 -2.80 4.30 14.09
N VAL A 133 -1.49 4.04 13.96
CA VAL A 133 -0.90 3.50 12.73
C VAL A 133 -1.46 2.10 12.44
N SER A 134 -1.44 1.21 13.44
CA SER A 134 -1.95 -0.16 13.28
C SER A 134 -3.45 -0.18 12.95
N SER A 135 -4.25 0.67 13.60
CA SER A 135 -5.68 0.81 13.34
C SER A 135 -5.97 1.37 11.96
N THR A 136 -5.12 2.26 11.43
CA THR A 136 -5.24 2.74 10.04
C THR A 136 -5.06 1.58 9.08
N PHE A 137 -4.00 0.79 9.21
CA PHE A 137 -3.77 -0.39 8.36
C PHE A 137 -4.85 -1.46 8.56
N ALA A 138 -5.33 -1.67 9.79
CA ALA A 138 -6.45 -2.58 10.07
C ALA A 138 -7.74 -2.10 9.39
N GLY A 139 -8.04 -0.80 9.47
CA GLY A 139 -9.18 -0.20 8.80
C GLY A 139 -9.10 -0.34 7.29
N CYS A 140 -7.91 -0.14 6.70
CA CYS A 140 -7.66 -0.38 5.28
C CYS A 140 -7.89 -1.85 4.91
N PHE A 141 -7.39 -2.79 5.72
CA PHE A 141 -7.57 -4.21 5.50
C PHE A 141 -9.05 -4.62 5.55
N VAL A 142 -9.78 -4.15 6.57
CA VAL A 142 -11.23 -4.37 6.72
C VAL A 142 -12.00 -3.75 5.57
N MET A 143 -11.63 -2.54 5.12
CA MET A 143 -12.23 -1.91 3.95
C MET A 143 -11.97 -2.73 2.68
N GLY A 144 -10.77 -3.31 2.53
CA GLY A 144 -10.45 -4.26 1.47
C GLY A 144 -11.35 -5.50 1.53
N ILE A 145 -11.54 -6.10 2.71
CA ILE A 145 -12.46 -7.24 2.89
C ILE A 145 -13.89 -6.85 2.51
N PHE A 146 -14.39 -5.71 2.98
CA PHE A 146 -15.73 -5.23 2.61
C PHE A 146 -15.85 -4.97 1.11
N HIS A 147 -14.81 -4.45 0.45
CA HIS A 147 -14.80 -4.28 -1.00
C HIS A 147 -14.96 -5.60 -1.76
N PHE A 148 -14.45 -6.72 -1.22
CA PHE A 148 -14.64 -8.05 -1.81
C PHE A 148 -15.98 -8.71 -1.43
N ILE A 149 -16.57 -8.37 -0.29
CA ILE A 149 -17.85 -8.94 0.18
C ILE A 149 -19.05 -8.18 -0.41
N GLU A 150 -18.94 -6.86 -0.58
CA GLU A 150 -19.99 -6.04 -1.19
C GLU A 150 -19.91 -6.16 -2.71
N ASP A 151 -20.60 -7.16 -3.26
CA ASP A 151 -20.68 -7.50 -4.70
C ASP A 151 -21.19 -6.38 -5.62
N ASP A 152 -21.70 -5.29 -5.05
CA ASP A 152 -22.47 -4.29 -5.79
C ASP A 152 -21.72 -2.97 -5.97
N ILE A 153 -20.77 -2.94 -6.90
CA ILE A 153 -20.17 -1.69 -7.38
C ILE A 153 -21.15 -0.88 -8.23
N THR A 154 -22.33 -1.42 -8.59
CA THR A 154 -23.39 -0.61 -9.19
C THR A 154 -23.98 0.34 -8.16
N GLN A 155 -23.31 1.46 -8.04
CA GLN A 155 -23.89 2.74 -7.65
C GLN A 155 -24.85 3.26 -8.74
N GLN A 156 -25.56 2.37 -9.45
CA GLN A 156 -26.64 2.71 -10.38
C GLN A 156 -27.92 3.12 -9.63
N ARG A 157 -28.01 2.90 -8.32
CA ARG A 157 -28.99 3.63 -7.50
C ARG A 157 -28.38 4.99 -7.13
N PRO A 158 -28.97 6.12 -7.56
CA PRO A 158 -28.51 7.45 -7.20
C PRO A 158 -28.87 7.72 -5.73
N ARG A 159 -28.17 7.06 -4.81
CA ARG A 159 -27.99 7.61 -3.46
C ARG A 159 -26.74 8.49 -3.53
N ARG A 160 -26.77 9.63 -2.83
CA ARG A 160 -25.76 10.71 -2.81
C ARG A 160 -24.30 10.29 -2.51
N ARG A 161 -23.95 9.01 -2.44
CA ARG A 161 -22.61 8.49 -2.17
C ARG A 161 -22.11 7.72 -3.39
N GLY A 162 -20.95 8.12 -3.92
CA GLY A 162 -20.20 7.34 -4.91
C GLY A 162 -20.26 7.81 -6.36
N GLY A 163 -21.08 8.79 -6.73
CA GLY A 163 -21.24 9.21 -8.14
C GLY A 163 -19.94 9.47 -8.93
N LEU A 164 -18.87 9.93 -8.26
CA LEU A 164 -17.54 10.08 -8.87
C LEU A 164 -16.87 8.73 -9.19
N ILE A 165 -16.97 7.76 -8.28
CA ILE A 165 -16.46 6.40 -8.48
C ILE A 165 -17.24 5.76 -9.63
N SER A 166 -18.57 5.78 -9.56
CA SER A 166 -19.45 5.31 -10.65
C SER A 166 -19.08 5.93 -12.01
N PHE A 167 -18.86 7.25 -12.04
CA PHE A 167 -18.41 7.94 -13.24
C PHE A 167 -17.06 7.42 -13.76
N CYS A 168 -16.08 7.24 -12.87
CA CYS A 168 -14.77 6.72 -13.24
C CYS A 168 -14.83 5.30 -13.82
N TYR A 169 -15.69 4.43 -13.30
CA TYR A 169 -15.84 3.05 -13.82
C TYR A 169 -16.48 2.98 -15.21
N ASN A 170 -16.98 4.10 -15.76
CA ASN A 170 -17.37 4.18 -17.17
C ASN A 170 -16.18 4.30 -18.14
N TYR A 171 -14.98 4.60 -17.64
CA TYR A 171 -13.78 4.78 -18.45
C TYR A 171 -12.68 3.82 -18.01
N ARG A 172 -11.97 3.20 -18.97
CA ARG A 172 -10.86 2.27 -18.67
C ARG A 172 -9.83 2.85 -17.71
N VAL A 173 -9.44 4.11 -17.92
CA VAL A 173 -8.49 4.81 -17.05
C VAL A 173 -9.03 4.98 -15.62
N GLY A 174 -10.32 5.27 -15.49
CA GLY A 174 -10.95 5.40 -14.18
C GLY A 174 -11.04 4.06 -13.45
N VAL A 175 -11.36 2.97 -14.17
CA VAL A 175 -11.26 1.60 -13.63
C VAL A 175 -9.83 1.35 -13.14
N MET A 176 -8.82 1.56 -13.98
CA MET A 176 -7.43 1.30 -13.60
C MET A 176 -7.00 2.07 -12.35
N PHE A 177 -7.35 3.35 -12.27
CA PHE A 177 -7.04 4.19 -11.12
C PHE A 177 -7.67 3.66 -9.82
N TRP A 178 -8.97 3.35 -9.83
CA TRP A 178 -9.67 2.88 -8.64
C TRP A 178 -9.26 1.47 -8.23
N GLU A 179 -9.01 0.58 -9.19
CA GLU A 179 -8.55 -0.77 -8.92
C GLU A 179 -7.13 -0.76 -8.34
N ILE A 180 -6.21 0.11 -8.81
CA ILE A 180 -4.89 0.29 -8.18
C ILE A 180 -5.04 0.75 -6.73
N ILE A 181 -5.88 1.76 -6.48
CA ILE A 181 -6.08 2.31 -5.13
C ILE A 181 -6.67 1.24 -4.22
N SER A 182 -7.74 0.57 -4.65
CA SER A 182 -8.42 -0.49 -3.89
C SER A 182 -7.45 -1.65 -3.58
N THR A 183 -6.67 -2.05 -4.58
CA THR A 183 -5.66 -3.11 -4.46
C THR A 183 -4.54 -2.71 -3.50
N ALA A 184 -4.06 -1.47 -3.58
CA ALA A 184 -3.06 -0.97 -2.63
C ALA A 184 -3.58 -1.01 -1.19
N PHE A 185 -4.82 -0.57 -0.96
CA PHE A 185 -5.44 -0.57 0.37
C PHE A 185 -5.75 -1.97 0.90
N SER A 186 -5.98 -2.96 0.05
CA SER A 186 -6.25 -4.34 0.47
C SER A 186 -4.97 -5.17 0.67
N ILE A 187 -3.96 -4.98 -0.19
CA ILE A 187 -2.73 -5.79 -0.19
C ILE A 187 -1.67 -5.26 0.78
N PHE A 188 -1.40 -3.95 0.81
CA PHE A 188 -0.32 -3.42 1.66
C PHE A 188 -0.50 -3.69 3.16
N PRO A 189 -1.72 -3.71 3.72
CA PRO A 189 -1.90 -4.14 5.11
C PRO A 189 -1.41 -5.55 5.40
N ILE A 190 -1.50 -6.49 4.46
CA ILE A 190 -0.98 -7.86 4.64
C ILE A 190 0.52 -7.82 4.91
N PHE A 191 1.26 -7.04 4.12
CA PHE A 191 2.70 -6.87 4.30
C PHE A 191 3.04 -6.12 5.58
N TYR A 192 2.29 -5.07 5.92
CA TYR A 192 2.44 -4.37 7.19
C TYR A 192 2.28 -5.32 8.38
N PHE A 193 1.20 -6.09 8.42
CA PHE A 193 0.94 -7.03 9.51
C PHE A 193 1.94 -8.18 9.53
N GLY A 194 2.40 -8.66 8.37
CA GLY A 194 3.48 -9.65 8.28
C GLY A 194 4.78 -9.14 8.90
N LEU A 195 5.21 -7.93 8.56
CA LEU A 195 6.40 -7.29 9.14
C LEU A 195 6.22 -7.00 10.64
N LEU A 196 5.03 -6.55 11.05
CA LEU A 196 4.70 -6.31 12.45
C LEU A 196 4.71 -7.62 13.26
N PHE A 197 4.19 -8.71 12.69
CA PHE A 197 4.22 -10.04 13.29
C PHE A 197 5.65 -10.53 13.50
N LEU A 198 6.51 -10.39 12.48
CA LEU A 198 7.95 -10.67 12.62
C LEU A 198 8.61 -9.80 13.68
N TYR A 199 8.25 -8.51 13.78
CA TYR A 199 8.74 -7.60 14.81
C TYR A 199 8.33 -8.08 16.22
N ILE A 200 7.07 -8.47 16.41
CA ILE A 200 6.52 -8.97 17.67
C ILE A 200 7.20 -10.29 18.06
N ILE A 201 7.29 -11.25 17.14
CA ILE A 201 7.97 -12.53 17.39
C ILE A 201 9.43 -12.29 17.79
N ASN A 202 10.14 -11.46 17.05
CA ASN A 202 11.53 -11.12 17.35
C ASN A 202 11.65 -10.43 18.72
N TYR A 203 10.68 -9.59 19.10
CA TYR A 203 10.65 -8.97 20.43
C TYR A 203 10.43 -9.99 21.57
N PHE A 204 9.48 -10.92 21.42
CA PHE A 204 9.12 -11.86 22.48
C PHE A 204 10.06 -13.08 22.56
N PHE A 205 10.41 -13.70 21.43
CA PHE A 205 11.15 -14.97 21.42
C PHE A 205 12.67 -14.80 21.47
N ARG A 206 13.24 -13.67 21.02
CA ARG A 206 14.67 -13.36 21.24
C ARG A 206 14.96 -12.67 22.57
N GLY A 207 13.94 -12.27 23.32
CA GLY A 207 14.09 -11.82 24.70
C GLY A 207 14.69 -12.87 25.65
N LEU A 208 14.80 -14.14 25.23
CA LEU A 208 15.45 -15.23 25.98
C LEU A 208 16.91 -15.49 25.56
N GLY A 209 17.42 -14.85 24.50
CA GLY A 209 18.77 -15.08 23.98
C GLY A 209 19.40 -13.79 23.47
N THR A 210 20.14 -13.11 24.35
CA THR A 210 21.09 -12.02 24.06
C THR A 210 20.53 -10.84 23.24
N GLY A 211 19.99 -9.86 23.93
CA GLY A 211 19.80 -8.52 23.36
C GLY A 211 18.75 -7.73 24.12
N LYS A 212 19.14 -7.12 25.24
CA LYS A 212 18.31 -6.07 25.86
C LYS A 212 18.01 -5.01 24.80
N VAL A 213 16.77 -4.94 24.35
CA VAL A 213 16.27 -3.80 23.58
C VAL A 213 16.18 -2.63 24.56
N ALA A 214 17.31 -1.98 24.83
CA ALA A 214 17.32 -0.66 25.42
C ALA A 214 16.81 0.29 24.33
N ILE A 215 15.49 0.46 24.27
CA ILE A 215 14.90 1.63 23.62
C ILE A 215 15.48 2.81 24.42
N PRO A 216 16.29 3.70 23.81
CA PRO A 216 16.63 4.93 24.48
C PRO A 216 15.34 5.72 24.57
N LEU A 217 14.67 5.61 25.72
CA LEU A 217 13.72 6.62 26.15
C LEU A 217 14.54 7.90 26.26
N GLU A 218 14.55 8.72 25.21
CA GLU A 218 14.87 10.13 25.35
C GLU A 218 13.81 10.70 26.31
N VAL A 219 14.12 10.61 27.60
CA VAL A 219 13.42 11.34 28.64
C VAL A 219 13.69 12.80 28.31
N SER A 220 12.69 13.49 27.75
CA SER A 220 12.78 14.93 27.57
C SER A 220 13.13 15.53 28.94
N SER A 221 14.27 16.18 29.01
CA SER A 221 14.81 16.69 30.27
C SER A 221 13.90 17.78 30.81
N LYS A 222 12.91 17.40 31.63
CA LYS A 222 12.27 18.31 32.56
C LYS A 222 13.37 18.82 33.51
N LYS A 223 13.44 20.16 33.62
CA LYS A 223 14.28 20.98 34.52
C LYS A 223 15.65 21.41 33.96
N ARG A 224 15.65 22.47 33.16
CA ARG A 224 16.71 23.50 33.28
C ARG A 224 16.21 24.57 34.24
N LYS A 225 16.71 24.52 35.48
CA LYS A 225 16.44 25.48 36.55
C LYS A 225 16.59 26.92 36.03
N ARG A 226 15.56 27.74 36.19
CA ARG A 226 15.69 29.21 36.18
C ARG A 226 16.60 29.59 37.34
N THR A 227 17.87 29.85 37.05
CA THR A 227 18.77 30.53 37.98
C THR A 227 18.27 31.97 38.12
N ARG A 228 17.72 32.31 39.28
CA ARG A 228 17.53 33.71 39.71
C ARG A 228 18.92 34.37 39.74
N LYS A 229 19.10 35.47 39.02
CA LYS A 229 20.14 36.44 39.35
C LYS A 229 19.57 37.36 40.43
N VAL A 230 20.27 37.39 41.57
CA VAL A 230 20.23 38.48 42.55
C VAL A 230 20.95 39.67 41.93
#